data_AF-A0A890DJC0-F1
#
_entry.id   AF-A0A890DJC0-F1
#
_cell.length_a   1.000
_cell.length_b   1.000
_cell.length_c   1.000
_cell.angle_alpha   90.00
_cell.angle_beta   90.00
_cell.angle_gamma   90.00
#
_symmetry.space_group_name_H-M   'P 1'
#
loop_
_entity.id
_entity.type
_entity.pdbx_description
1 polymer ?
#
loop_
_entity_poly.entity_id
_entity_poly.type
_entity_poly.pdbx_seq_one_letter_code
_entity_poly.pdbx_strand_id
1 'polypeptide(L)' 'MYEGEERKKLSLYLHPEDSADCLALAEAGLWMRVQHGHLVICDGYDHNRHR' A
#
# COMPACT_ATOMS: atom_id res chain seq x y z
N MET A 1 -7.70 29.15 12.74
CA MET A 1 -8.74 28.11 12.62
C MET A 1 -8.54 27.46 11.27
N TYR A 2 -7.80 26.35 11.19
CA TYR A 2 -7.74 25.58 9.94
C TYR A 2 -9.00 24.71 9.94
N GLU A 3 -9.95 25.03 9.08
CA GLU A 3 -11.06 24.12 8.81
C GLU A 3 -10.46 22.77 8.44
N GLY A 4 -10.80 21.73 9.21
CA GLY A 4 -10.26 20.40 9.03
C GLY A 4 -10.65 19.88 7.65
N GLU A 5 -9.67 19.67 6.79
CA GLU A 5 -9.86 19.09 5.47
C GLU A 5 -10.49 17.69 5.62
N GLU A 6 -11.73 17.53 5.16
CA GLU A 6 -12.43 16.25 5.20
C GLU A 6 -11.70 15.25 4.28
N ARG A 7 -10.95 14.33 4.88
CA ARG A 7 -10.26 13.28 4.12
C ARG A 7 -11.24 12.17 3.76
N LYS A 8 -11.60 12.10 2.48
CA LYS A 8 -12.41 10.99 1.96
C LYS A 8 -11.57 9.72 1.87
N LYS A 9 -12.04 8.66 2.52
CA LYS A 9 -11.44 7.33 2.42
C LYS A 9 -11.88 6.68 1.10
N LEU A 10 -10.91 6.39 0.24
CA LEU A 10 -11.11 5.55 -0.95
C LEU A 10 -10.65 4.13 -0.63
N SER A 11 -11.39 3.13 -1.13
CA SER A 11 -11.06 1.71 -0.98
C SER A 11 -10.88 1.10 -2.36
N LEU A 12 -9.80 0.35 -2.56
CA LEU A 12 -9.52 -0.38 -3.80
C LEU A 12 -9.42 -1.87 -3.48
N TYR A 13 -9.77 -2.71 -4.44
CA TYR A 13 -9.63 -4.17 -4.36
C TYR A 13 -8.51 -4.59 -5.30
N LEU A 14 -7.65 -5.49 -4.84
CA LEU A 14 -6.53 -6.03 -5.60
C LEU A 14 -6.56 -7.56 -5.50
N HIS A 15 -6.27 -8.21 -6.61
CA HIS A 15 -6.09 -9.65 -6.71
C HIS A 15 -4.59 -9.96 -6.67
N PRO A 16 -4.07 -10.55 -5.57
CA PRO A 16 -2.63 -10.84 -5.45
C PRO A 16 -2.13 -11.85 -6.49
N GLU A 17 -3.02 -12.67 -7.05
CA GLU A 17 -2.74 -13.57 -8.17
C GLU A 17 -2.68 -12.87 -9.54
N ASP A 18 -3.16 -11.64 -9.65
CA ASP A 18 -3.14 -10.88 -10.91
C ASP A 18 -1.81 -10.13 -11.07
N SER A 19 -1.10 -10.46 -12.15
CA SER A 19 0.15 -9.81 -12.53
C SER A 19 0.00 -8.30 -12.81
N ALA A 20 -1.17 -7.84 -13.27
CA ALA A 20 -1.42 -6.43 -13.55
C ALA A 20 -1.50 -5.61 -12.26
N ASP A 21 -2.17 -6.14 -11.24
CA ASP A 21 -2.27 -5.51 -9.92
C ASP A 21 -0.92 -5.45 -9.23
N CYS A 22 -0.14 -6.53 -9.33
CA CYS A 22 1.25 -6.56 -8.84
C CYS A 22 2.12 -5.49 -9.53
N LEU A 23 1.98 -5.32 -10.84
CA LEU A 23 2.72 -4.32 -11.61
C LEU A 23 2.32 -2.90 -11.19
N ALA A 24 1.02 -2.62 -11.06
CA ALA A 24 0.53 -1.30 -10.65
C ALA A 24 1.05 -0.89 -9.25
N LEU A 25 1.11 -1.85 -8.31
CA LEU A 25 1.73 -1.61 -7.02
C LEU A 25 3.23 -1.30 -7.14
N ALA A 26 3.96 -2.08 -7.93
CA ALA A 26 5.40 -1.87 -8.12
C ALA A 26 5.71 -0.51 -8.76
N GLU A 27 4.91 -0.09 -9.76
CA GLU A 27 5.01 1.24 -10.37
C GLU A 27 4.73 2.37 -9.36
N ALA A 28 3.85 2.13 -8.40
CA ALA A 28 3.60 3.04 -7.29
C ALA A 28 4.66 2.98 -6.17
N GLY A 29 5.71 2.15 -6.31
CA GLY A 29 6.73 1.95 -5.28
C GLY A 29 6.25 1.16 -4.07
N LEU A 30 5.20 0.35 -4.26
CA LEU A 30 4.56 -0.49 -3.25
C LEU A 30 4.84 -1.97 -3.53
N TRP A 31 4.81 -2.79 -2.48
CA TRP A 31 4.77 -4.25 -2.63
C TRP A 31 3.91 -4.89 -1.55
N MET A 32 3.46 -6.12 -1.81
CA MET A 32 2.68 -6.89 -0.86
C MET A 32 3.55 -7.90 -0.13
N ARG A 33 3.27 -8.13 1.15
CA ARG A 33 3.85 -9.23 1.93
C ARG A 33 2.85 -9.80 2.90
N VAL A 34 3.08 -11.03 3.34
CA VAL A 34 2.34 -11.62 4.45
C VAL A 34 3.07 -11.29 5.75
N GLN A 35 2.37 -10.71 6.72
CA GLN A 35 2.85 -10.49 8.09
C GLN A 35 1.81 -11.01 9.07
N HIS A 36 2.22 -11.89 10.00
CA HIS A 36 1.34 -12.46 11.02
C HIS A 36 0.04 -13.08 10.47
N GLY A 37 0.08 -13.66 9.26
CA GLY A 37 -1.10 -14.25 8.60
C GLY A 37 -1.99 -13.23 7.87
N HIS A 38 -1.61 -11.95 7.82
CA HIS A 38 -2.33 -10.90 7.12
C HIS A 38 -1.55 -10.42 5.90
N LEU A 39 -2.26 -10.15 4.81
CA LEU A 39 -1.70 -9.52 3.62
C LEU A 39 -1.61 -8.01 3.85
N VAL A 40 -0.40 -7.46 3.78
CA VAL A 40 -0.13 -6.03 3.99
C VAL A 40 0.55 -5.43 2.76
N ILE A 41 0.26 -4.16 2.49
CA ILE A 41 0.95 -3.36 1.48
C ILE A 41 2.03 -2.54 2.20
N CYS A 42 3.25 -2.64 1.71
CA CYS A 42 4.40 -1.87 2.17
C CYS A 42 4.78 -0.84 1.10
N ASP A 43 5.26 0.32 1.53
CA ASP A 43 5.91 1.27 0.63
C ASP A 43 7.44 1.14 0.70
N GLY A 44 8.13 1.61 -0.33
CA GLY A 44 9.60 1.67 -0.36
C GLY A 44 10.25 2.61 0.67
N TYR A 45 9.48 3.46 1.33
CA TYR A 45 9.98 4.34 2.37
C TYR A 45 10.24 3.57 3.69
N ASP A 46 9.46 2.52 3.96
CA ASP A 46 9.58 1.70 5.17
C ASP A 46 10.88 0.86 5.23
N HIS A 47 11.55 0.65 4.08
CA HIS A 47 12.84 -0.05 4.03
C HIS A 47 14.00 0.73 4.69
N ASN A 48 13.87 2.05 4.85
CA ASN A 48 14.91 2.92 5.42
C ASN A 48 14.76 3.21 6.91
N ARG A 49 13.75 2.67 7.60
CA ARG A 49 13.47 2.97 9.02
C ARG A 49 14.06 1.99 10.04
N HIS A 50 14.77 0.95 9.59
CA HIS A 50 15.37 -0.06 10.46
C HIS A 50 16.90 -0.21 10.31
N ARG A 51 17.62 0.87 10.01
CA ARG A 51 19.09 0.87 10.06
C ARG A 51 19.64 1.88 11.06
#